data_AF-A0A3B9C0C6-F1
#
_entry.id   AF-A0A3B9C0C6-F1
#
_cell.length_a   1.000
_cell.length_b   1.000
_cell.length_c   1.000
_cell.angle_alpha   90.00
_cell.angle_beta   90.00
_cell.angle_gamma   90.00
#
_symmetry.space_group_name_H-M   'P 1'
#
loop_
_entity.id
_entity.type
_entity.pdbx_description
1 polymer ?
#
loop_
_entity_poly.entity_id
_entity_poly.type
_entity_poly.pdbx_seq_one_letter_code
_entity_poly.pdbx_strand_id
1 'polypeptide(L)'
;QGKIRSLILLIAQKNKITIPFDEHSVKKYMQKINFFSFILALMLMHSGVQAQITTNLPIVLITTPAAITATEQQGSMSIIDNLSGINNQSDLATFVGMVGVRIRGNVLSPKPSYNVETWSAPNVNLDTSLLGMPSDNDWVLLSSYNDRSLMRTALTNRLHESMGRYAPKMEHCELIVNGSYQGVYLFGEKIKKTAGRLDLATLNTTDNSGIELTGGYIWKIDDGTALWTSAFAPPYATTQQIKFVIDYPDAGDITPAQTSYIKAYVDSFETAMNASNFQDTALGWRRYGAVNAFIDYMIMNEVSRNYDAYRSNVYMYKDKEKKMRPGPVWGFDLAWRNTADCSSASDTGWCYQIGASCPSLGKLPPFWWSKLTTDASFMQDLKCMYRDYRLPNQILDTSKIFTIIDSMKPR
;
A
#
# COMPACT_ATOMS: atom_id res chain seq x y z
N GLN A 1 3.47 56.47 30.18
CA GLN A 1 4.77 56.76 30.82
C GLN A 1 4.70 56.79 32.36
N GLY A 2 3.76 57.52 32.98
CA GLY A 2 3.67 57.59 34.46
C GLY A 2 3.48 56.23 35.19
N LYS A 3 2.59 55.36 34.70
CA LYS A 3 2.30 54.05 35.32
C LYS A 3 3.47 53.05 35.27
N ILE A 4 4.30 53.11 34.22
CA ILE A 4 5.48 52.25 34.05
C ILE A 4 6.59 52.67 35.01
N ARG A 5 6.75 53.98 35.25
CA ARG A 5 7.72 54.53 36.20
C ARG A 5 7.41 54.08 37.63
N SER A 6 6.14 54.04 38.02
CA SER A 6 5.69 53.54 39.33
C SER A 6 5.96 52.04 39.53
N LEU A 7 5.77 51.22 38.48
CA LEU A 7 6.00 49.78 38.57
C LEU A 7 7.49 49.44 38.70
N ILE A 8 8.37 50.16 37.98
CA ILE A 8 9.82 49.98 38.04
C ILE A 8 10.36 50.37 39.42
N LEU A 9 9.86 51.46 40.01
CA LEU A 9 10.23 51.87 41.37
C LEU A 9 9.80 50.82 42.42
N LEU A 10 8.60 50.24 42.27
CA LEU A 10 8.11 49.19 43.17
C LEU A 10 8.99 47.93 43.14
N ILE A 11 9.46 47.53 41.95
CA ILE A 11 10.32 46.35 41.76
C ILE A 11 11.75 46.63 42.27
N ALA A 12 12.29 47.83 42.04
CA ALA A 12 13.62 48.22 42.53
C ALA A 12 13.67 48.30 44.06
N GLN A 13 12.60 48.81 44.68
CA GLN A 13 12.46 48.91 46.13
C GLN A 13 12.33 47.53 46.79
N LYS A 14 11.62 46.59 46.14
CA LYS A 14 11.45 45.21 46.63
C LYS A 14 12.74 44.39 46.56
N ASN A 15 13.65 44.70 45.65
CA ASN A 15 14.89 43.95 45.42
C ASN A 15 16.17 44.66 45.90
N LYS A 16 16.06 45.81 46.59
CA LYS A 16 17.20 46.64 47.06
C LYS A 16 18.21 46.99 45.95
N ILE A 17 17.72 47.23 44.73
CA ILE A 17 18.58 47.59 43.59
C ILE A 17 18.63 49.12 43.49
N THR A 18 19.82 49.70 43.64
CA THR A 18 20.05 51.13 43.40
C THR A 18 20.20 51.37 41.90
N ILE A 19 19.21 51.99 41.26
CA ILE A 19 19.28 52.33 39.83
C ILE A 19 19.75 53.79 39.72
N PRO A 20 20.95 54.07 39.17
CA PRO A 20 21.36 55.44 38.90
C PRO A 20 20.47 56.01 37.79
N PHE A 21 19.66 57.01 38.13
CA PHE A 21 18.79 57.70 37.18
C PHE A 21 19.56 58.84 36.52
N ASP A 22 20.33 58.52 35.48
CA ASP A 22 20.66 59.50 34.45
C ASP A 22 19.65 59.35 33.28
N GLU A 23 19.16 60.47 32.74
CA GLU A 23 18.14 60.46 31.67
C GLU A 23 18.61 59.76 30.39
N HIS A 24 19.92 59.68 30.17
CA HIS A 24 20.51 59.06 28.99
C HIS A 24 20.41 57.53 29.05
N SER A 25 20.66 56.96 30.23
CA SER A 25 20.53 55.54 30.55
C SER A 25 19.08 55.08 30.42
N VAL A 26 18.10 55.87 30.90
CA VAL A 26 16.67 55.52 30.80
C VAL A 26 16.19 55.43 29.35
N LYS A 27 16.63 56.33 28.46
CA LYS A 27 16.33 56.26 27.01
C LYS A 27 16.91 54.99 26.37
N LYS A 28 18.14 54.61 26.74
CA LYS A 28 18.82 53.41 26.22
C LYS A 28 18.14 52.11 26.68
N TYR A 29 17.65 52.06 27.92
CA TYR A 29 16.87 50.91 28.42
C TYR A 29 15.47 50.83 27.79
N MET A 30 14.78 51.96 27.57
CA MET A 30 13.48 51.95 26.89
C MET A 30 13.58 51.55 25.41
N GLN A 31 14.65 51.94 24.69
CA GLN A 31 14.89 51.44 23.32
C GLN A 31 15.15 49.93 23.28
N LYS A 32 15.91 49.39 24.25
CA LYS A 32 16.13 47.95 24.36
C LYS A 32 14.86 47.17 24.72
N ILE A 33 14.02 47.70 25.61
CA ILE A 33 12.73 47.08 25.98
C ILE A 33 11.75 47.10 24.80
N ASN A 34 11.71 48.18 24.02
CA ASN A 34 10.90 48.25 22.81
C ASN A 34 11.40 47.28 21.73
N PHE A 35 12.72 47.12 21.58
CA PHE A 35 13.30 46.16 20.65
C PHE A 35 13.00 44.71 21.07
N PHE A 36 13.12 44.38 22.35
CA PHE A 36 12.81 43.05 22.88
C PHE A 36 11.31 42.72 22.82
N SER A 37 10.45 43.71 23.07
CA SER A 37 9.00 43.57 22.93
C SER A 37 8.58 43.43 21.47
N PHE A 38 9.30 44.06 20.54
CA PHE A 38 9.08 43.92 19.10
C PHE A 38 9.52 42.54 18.58
N ILE A 39 10.66 42.02 19.05
CA ILE A 39 11.10 40.64 18.74
C ILE A 39 10.15 39.61 19.34
N LEU A 40 9.69 39.80 20.58
CA LEU A 40 8.71 38.92 21.22
C LEU A 40 7.36 38.97 20.48
N ALA A 41 6.93 40.13 20.00
CA ALA A 41 5.76 40.26 19.14
C ALA A 41 5.97 39.56 17.78
N LEU A 42 7.15 39.66 17.16
CA LEU A 42 7.48 38.90 15.93
C LEU A 42 7.52 37.38 16.15
N MET A 43 7.97 36.93 17.32
CA MET A 43 7.94 35.51 17.71
C MET A 43 6.53 35.01 18.03
N LEU A 44 5.66 35.88 18.59
CA LEU A 44 4.25 35.59 18.85
C LEU A 44 3.38 35.72 17.58
N MET A 45 3.85 36.42 16.54
CA MET A 45 3.21 36.51 15.22
C MET A 45 3.70 35.45 14.22
N HIS A 46 4.38 34.40 14.67
CA HIS A 46 4.46 33.14 13.90
C HIS A 46 3.09 32.44 13.92
N SER A 47 2.07 33.10 13.37
CA SER A 47 1.03 32.35 12.66
C SER A 47 1.78 31.67 11.54
N GLY A 48 2.04 30.37 11.66
CA GLY A 48 2.69 29.62 10.61
C GLY A 48 1.89 29.85 9.33
N VAL A 49 2.45 30.62 8.40
CA VAL A 49 1.93 30.70 7.04
C VAL A 49 2.20 29.33 6.46
N GLN A 50 1.25 28.42 6.66
CA GLN A 50 1.25 27.16 5.93
C GLN A 50 0.93 27.54 4.50
N ALA A 51 1.88 27.27 3.59
CA ALA A 51 1.66 27.48 2.18
C ALA A 51 0.39 26.71 1.77
N GLN A 52 -0.64 27.43 1.34
CA GLN A 52 -1.81 26.79 0.76
C GLN A 52 -1.39 26.11 -0.53
N ILE A 53 -1.75 24.84 -0.66
CA ILE A 53 -1.41 24.04 -1.84
C ILE A 53 -2.53 24.22 -2.87
N THR A 54 -2.14 24.58 -4.09
CA THR A 54 -2.94 24.45 -5.31
C THR A 54 -2.34 23.33 -6.14
N THR A 55 -3.11 22.31 -6.47
CA THR A 55 -2.62 21.10 -7.16
C THR A 55 -3.66 20.57 -8.14
N ASN A 56 -3.25 19.74 -9.09
CA ASN A 56 -4.16 18.98 -9.94
C ASN A 56 -4.39 17.54 -9.44
N LEU A 57 -3.93 17.24 -8.23
CA LEU A 57 -4.20 16.00 -7.50
C LEU A 57 -5.28 16.23 -6.45
N PRO A 58 -6.06 15.21 -6.09
CA PRO A 58 -6.85 15.23 -4.86
C PRO A 58 -6.02 15.62 -3.65
N ILE A 59 -6.59 16.38 -2.71
CA ILE A 59 -5.95 16.70 -1.42
C ILE A 59 -6.63 15.88 -0.33
N VAL A 60 -5.86 15.07 0.39
CA VAL A 60 -6.30 14.30 1.55
C VAL A 60 -5.78 14.97 2.81
N LEU A 61 -6.68 15.38 3.69
CA LEU A 61 -6.36 15.98 4.98
C LEU A 61 -6.74 15.00 6.09
N ILE A 62 -5.80 14.66 6.97
CA ILE A 62 -6.05 13.85 8.15
C ILE A 62 -5.70 14.65 9.40
N THR A 63 -6.62 14.67 10.37
CA THR A 63 -6.39 15.30 11.68
C THR A 63 -6.64 14.28 12.78
N THR A 64 -5.66 14.12 13.67
CA THR A 64 -5.70 13.22 14.82
C THR A 64 -5.35 13.99 16.11
N PRO A 65 -5.90 13.61 17.27
CA PRO A 65 -5.56 14.26 18.55
C PRO A 65 -4.18 13.86 19.07
N ALA A 66 -3.59 12.79 18.54
CA ALA A 66 -2.27 12.27 18.91
C ALA A 66 -1.48 11.82 17.67
N ALA A 67 -0.18 11.58 17.84
CA ALA A 67 0.67 11.08 16.78
C ALA A 67 0.17 9.73 16.25
N ILE A 68 0.17 9.56 14.93
CA ILE A 68 -0.20 8.29 14.29
C ILE A 68 0.95 7.30 14.48
N THR A 69 0.64 6.12 15.00
CA THR A 69 1.61 5.03 15.23
C THR A 69 1.16 3.76 14.51
N ALA A 70 1.77 2.61 14.78
CA ALA A 70 1.31 1.31 14.24
C ALA A 70 -0.05 0.86 14.80
N THR A 71 -0.49 1.46 15.92
CA THR A 71 -1.80 1.21 16.52
C THR A 71 -2.82 2.16 15.93
N GLU A 72 -4.04 1.66 15.74
CA GLU A 72 -5.21 2.41 15.31
C GLU A 72 -5.40 3.69 16.15
N GLN A 73 -5.44 4.85 15.49
CA GLN A 73 -5.71 6.14 16.10
C GLN A 73 -6.96 6.75 15.48
N GLN A 74 -7.94 7.10 16.32
CA GLN A 74 -9.11 7.84 15.87
C GLN A 74 -8.70 9.24 15.38
N GLY A 75 -9.29 9.67 14.27
CA GLY A 75 -9.15 11.00 13.70
C GLY A 75 -10.32 11.37 12.80
N SER A 76 -10.07 12.38 11.97
CA SER A 76 -10.97 12.81 10.90
C SER A 76 -10.21 12.90 9.59
N MET A 77 -10.90 12.64 8.48
CA MET A 77 -10.38 12.79 7.14
C MET A 77 -11.29 13.70 6.33
N SER A 78 -10.69 14.54 5.50
CA SER A 78 -11.36 15.26 4.43
C SER A 78 -10.65 15.01 3.11
N ILE A 79 -11.41 14.83 2.03
CA ILE A 79 -10.87 14.69 0.67
C ILE A 79 -11.43 15.82 -0.17
N ILE A 80 -10.56 16.54 -0.86
CA ILE A 80 -10.90 17.59 -1.82
C ILE A 80 -10.53 17.08 -3.21
N ASP A 81 -11.52 16.94 -4.07
CA ASP A 81 -11.34 16.53 -5.47
C ASP A 81 -12.43 17.16 -6.35
N ASN A 82 -12.14 18.36 -6.84
CA ASN A 82 -13.08 19.18 -7.57
C ASN A 82 -13.13 18.79 -9.05
N LEU A 83 -14.30 18.95 -9.66
CA LEU A 83 -14.54 18.67 -11.08
C LEU A 83 -13.68 19.51 -12.04
N SER A 84 -13.12 20.64 -11.58
CA SER A 84 -12.18 21.47 -12.35
C SER A 84 -10.84 20.77 -12.61
N GLY A 85 -10.50 19.75 -11.80
CA GLY A 85 -9.17 19.13 -11.79
C GLY A 85 -8.08 20.04 -11.22
N ILE A 86 -8.44 21.13 -10.55
CA ILE A 86 -7.53 22.01 -9.79
C ILE A 86 -8.13 22.17 -8.38
N ASN A 87 -7.38 21.72 -7.39
CA ASN A 87 -7.76 21.65 -5.99
C ASN A 87 -6.93 22.62 -5.15
N ASN A 88 -7.59 23.32 -4.25
CA ASN A 88 -6.99 24.16 -3.22
C ASN A 88 -7.41 23.63 -1.85
N GLN A 89 -6.55 23.79 -0.86
CA GLN A 89 -6.84 23.35 0.51
C GLN A 89 -8.09 24.02 1.13
N SER A 90 -8.48 25.20 0.62
CA SER A 90 -9.68 25.94 1.04
C SER A 90 -10.96 25.55 0.31
N ASP A 91 -10.88 24.68 -0.70
CA ASP A 91 -12.05 24.27 -1.46
C ASP A 91 -12.95 23.36 -0.63
N LEU A 92 -14.21 23.21 -1.06
CA LEU A 92 -15.15 22.31 -0.39
C LEU A 92 -14.70 20.85 -0.58
N ALA A 93 -14.64 20.11 0.53
CA ALA A 93 -14.32 18.70 0.50
C ALA A 93 -15.46 17.88 -0.11
N THR A 94 -15.13 16.93 -0.99
CA THR A 94 -16.06 15.94 -1.55
C THR A 94 -16.36 14.80 -0.57
N PHE A 95 -15.49 14.60 0.42
CA PHE A 95 -15.72 13.71 1.56
C PHE A 95 -15.25 14.35 2.86
N VAL A 96 -16.04 14.19 3.92
CA VAL A 96 -15.66 14.51 5.30
C VAL A 96 -16.19 13.40 6.20
N GLY A 97 -15.33 12.79 7.02
CA GLY A 97 -15.75 11.71 7.90
C GLY A 97 -14.77 11.41 9.03
N MET A 98 -15.25 10.63 10.00
CA MET A 98 -14.39 10.05 11.03
C MET A 98 -13.56 8.92 10.41
N VAL A 99 -12.33 8.76 10.89
CA VAL A 99 -11.47 7.65 10.46
C VAL A 99 -10.71 7.02 11.62
N GLY A 100 -10.40 5.74 11.48
CA GLY A 100 -9.26 5.10 12.11
C GLY A 100 -8.05 5.22 11.20
N VAL A 101 -6.87 5.58 11.74
CA VAL A 101 -5.64 5.68 10.96
C VAL A 101 -4.47 5.11 11.73
N ARG A 102 -3.60 4.37 11.04
CA ARG A 102 -2.35 3.82 11.59
C ARG A 102 -1.28 3.69 10.53
N ILE A 103 -0.02 3.71 10.95
CA ILE A 103 1.13 3.43 10.10
C ILE A 103 1.03 1.99 9.59
N ARG A 104 1.29 1.82 8.29
CA ARG A 104 1.37 0.54 7.57
C ARG A 104 2.80 0.29 7.10
N GLY A 105 3.21 -0.99 7.15
CA GLY A 105 4.50 -1.44 6.64
C GLY A 105 5.63 -1.07 7.60
N ASN A 106 6.74 -0.57 7.05
CA ASN A 106 7.90 -0.21 7.85
C ASN A 106 7.67 1.09 8.64
N VAL A 107 7.49 0.96 9.96
CA VAL A 107 7.28 2.07 10.90
C VAL A 107 8.47 3.02 11.03
N LEU A 108 9.66 2.57 10.61
CA LEU A 108 10.89 3.36 10.63
C LEU A 108 11.13 4.10 9.30
N SER A 109 10.20 3.99 8.33
CA SER A 109 10.31 4.72 7.06
C SER A 109 10.30 6.23 7.32
N PRO A 110 11.21 7.01 6.72
CA PRO A 110 11.19 8.48 6.82
C PRO A 110 9.89 9.10 6.32
N LYS A 111 9.22 8.41 5.39
CA LYS A 111 7.88 8.75 4.90
C LYS A 111 6.96 7.52 5.06
N PRO A 112 6.20 7.43 6.17
CA PRO A 112 5.39 6.24 6.46
C PRO A 112 4.20 6.15 5.51
N SER A 113 3.76 4.92 5.23
CA SER A 113 2.46 4.65 4.61
C SER A 113 1.40 4.48 5.71
N TYR A 114 0.12 4.60 5.37
CA TYR A 114 -0.98 4.49 6.33
C TYR A 114 -2.05 3.49 5.86
N ASN A 115 -2.67 2.78 6.81
CA ASN A 115 -4.03 2.26 6.64
C ASN A 115 -5.00 3.34 7.14
N VAL A 116 -6.14 3.49 6.45
CA VAL A 116 -7.22 4.38 6.84
C VAL A 116 -8.53 3.60 6.79
N GLU A 117 -9.31 3.64 7.86
CA GLU A 117 -10.62 3.03 7.94
C GLU A 117 -11.68 4.13 8.08
N THR A 118 -12.66 4.22 7.19
CA THR A 118 -13.75 5.20 7.30
C THR A 118 -14.80 4.73 8.28
N TRP A 119 -15.24 5.62 9.17
CA TRP A 119 -16.10 5.30 10.31
C TRP A 119 -17.34 6.21 10.39
N SER A 120 -18.48 5.64 10.76
CA SER A 120 -19.71 6.40 11.08
C SER A 120 -19.77 6.82 12.54
N ALA A 121 -19.10 6.06 13.40
CA ALA A 121 -18.86 6.30 14.82
C ALA A 121 -17.56 5.58 15.21
N PRO A 122 -16.94 5.85 16.37
CA PRO A 122 -15.66 5.23 16.75
C PRO A 122 -15.69 3.69 16.62
N ASN A 123 -14.80 3.13 15.81
CA ASN A 123 -14.71 1.69 15.48
C ASN A 123 -15.97 1.08 14.80
N VAL A 124 -16.83 1.91 14.19
CA VAL A 124 -17.98 1.45 13.42
C VAL A 124 -17.75 1.77 11.96
N ASN A 125 -17.51 0.73 11.15
CA ASN A 125 -17.20 0.86 9.72
C ASN A 125 -18.27 1.63 8.96
N LEU A 126 -17.82 2.53 8.08
CA LEU A 126 -18.61 3.24 7.10
C LEU A 126 -18.10 2.87 5.72
N ASP A 127 -18.84 2.00 5.02
CA ASP A 127 -18.61 1.76 3.61
C ASP A 127 -18.98 3.02 2.81
N THR A 128 -18.04 3.55 2.05
CA THR A 128 -18.25 4.74 1.23
C THR A 128 -17.44 4.66 -0.06
N SER A 129 -17.87 5.35 -1.12
CA SER A 129 -17.09 5.48 -2.35
C SER A 129 -16.21 6.74 -2.25
N LEU A 130 -14.91 6.58 -2.48
CA LEU A 130 -13.92 7.67 -2.46
C LEU A 130 -13.18 7.71 -3.80
N LEU A 131 -13.02 8.90 -4.37
CA LEU A 131 -12.29 9.14 -5.63
C LEU A 131 -12.74 8.22 -6.79
N GLY A 132 -14.04 7.93 -6.87
CA GLY A 132 -14.62 7.06 -7.90
C GLY A 132 -14.35 5.56 -7.73
N MET A 133 -13.74 5.14 -6.62
CA MET A 133 -13.50 3.73 -6.32
C MET A 133 -14.77 3.07 -5.74
N PRO A 134 -15.00 1.76 -5.97
CA PRO A 134 -16.06 0.98 -5.34
C PRO A 134 -16.11 1.16 -3.82
N SER A 135 -17.32 1.11 -3.28
CA SER A 135 -17.58 1.34 -1.86
C SER A 135 -16.89 0.30 -0.98
N ASP A 136 -16.17 0.77 0.04
CA ASP A 136 -15.58 -0.04 1.11
C ASP A 136 -15.28 0.89 2.30
N ASN A 137 -14.80 0.32 3.41
CA ASN A 137 -14.39 1.09 4.58
C ASN A 137 -12.86 1.10 4.76
N ASP A 138 -12.10 0.19 4.15
CA ASP A 138 -10.66 0.13 4.33
C ASP A 138 -9.87 0.60 3.10
N TRP A 139 -8.97 1.54 3.36
CA TRP A 139 -8.17 2.25 2.38
C TRP A 139 -6.68 2.25 2.79
N VAL A 140 -5.82 2.58 1.82
CA VAL A 140 -4.40 2.81 2.06
C VAL A 140 -3.94 4.15 1.51
N LEU A 141 -2.93 4.70 2.17
CA LEU A 141 -2.09 5.77 1.66
C LEU A 141 -0.67 5.22 1.56
N LEU A 142 -0.24 4.85 0.36
CA LEU A 142 1.11 4.32 0.11
C LEU A 142 2.05 5.48 -0.22
N SER A 143 3.12 5.61 0.55
CA SER A 143 4.06 6.72 0.42
C SER A 143 4.91 6.66 -0.85
N SER A 144 5.02 5.47 -1.44
CA SER A 144 5.89 5.13 -2.57
C SER A 144 7.33 5.62 -2.36
N TYR A 145 7.79 5.69 -1.10
CA TYR A 145 9.03 6.37 -0.75
C TYR A 145 10.28 5.83 -1.47
N ASN A 146 10.33 4.51 -1.66
CA ASN A 146 11.44 3.87 -2.37
C ASN A 146 11.32 3.98 -3.90
N ASP A 147 10.15 4.34 -4.43
CA ASP A 147 9.90 4.52 -5.85
C ASP A 147 10.15 5.97 -6.26
N ARG A 148 11.30 6.21 -6.90
CA ARG A 148 11.69 7.55 -7.38
C ARG A 148 10.70 8.20 -8.35
N SER A 149 9.84 7.42 -9.01
CA SER A 149 8.82 7.92 -9.92
C SER A 149 7.47 8.13 -9.26
N LEU A 150 7.23 7.51 -8.09
CA LEU A 150 5.92 7.38 -7.43
C LEU A 150 4.83 6.66 -8.26
N MET A 151 5.15 6.12 -9.43
CA MET A 151 4.19 5.66 -10.43
C MET A 151 4.20 4.15 -10.64
N ARG A 152 5.22 3.41 -10.19
CA ARG A 152 5.43 2.00 -10.56
C ARG A 152 4.31 1.07 -10.08
N THR A 153 3.84 1.28 -8.85
CA THR A 153 2.69 0.54 -8.31
C THR A 153 1.42 0.86 -9.10
N ALA A 154 1.12 2.14 -9.34
CA ALA A 154 -0.07 2.55 -10.10
C ALA A 154 -0.04 2.02 -11.55
N LEU A 155 1.12 2.08 -12.21
CA LEU A 155 1.33 1.53 -13.55
C LEU A 155 1.06 0.04 -13.60
N THR A 156 1.63 -0.71 -12.66
CA THR A 156 1.42 -2.16 -12.60
C THR A 156 -0.05 -2.49 -12.38
N ASN A 157 -0.73 -1.79 -11.47
CA ASN A 157 -2.14 -2.04 -11.19
C ASN A 157 -3.00 -1.77 -12.42
N ARG A 158 -2.81 -0.64 -13.13
CA ARG A 158 -3.55 -0.30 -14.36
C ARG A 158 -3.28 -1.29 -15.49
N LEU A 159 -2.04 -1.77 -15.65
CA LEU A 159 -1.71 -2.79 -16.65
C LEU A 159 -2.31 -4.15 -16.31
N HIS A 160 -2.29 -4.55 -15.02
CA HIS A 160 -2.90 -5.80 -14.58
C HIS A 160 -4.44 -5.76 -14.69
N GLU A 161 -5.05 -4.62 -14.39
CA GLU A 161 -6.48 -4.38 -14.64
C GLU A 161 -6.82 -4.54 -16.11
N SER A 162 -5.97 -3.99 -16.99
CA SER A 162 -6.12 -4.11 -18.45
C SER A 162 -6.03 -5.56 -18.96
N MET A 163 -5.47 -6.50 -18.18
CA MET A 163 -5.50 -7.95 -18.49
C MET A 163 -6.86 -8.61 -18.15
N GLY A 164 -7.86 -7.83 -17.71
CA GLY A 164 -9.16 -8.35 -17.29
C GLY A 164 -9.13 -9.00 -15.91
N ARG A 165 -8.19 -8.58 -15.05
CA ARG A 165 -8.04 -9.04 -13.66
C ARG A 165 -8.37 -7.89 -12.73
N TYR A 166 -8.92 -8.18 -11.56
CA TYR A 166 -8.96 -7.16 -10.52
C TYR A 166 -7.53 -6.78 -10.10
N ALA A 167 -7.27 -5.48 -10.00
CA ALA A 167 -6.09 -4.90 -9.38
C ALA A 167 -6.54 -3.72 -8.52
N PRO A 168 -5.93 -3.47 -7.35
CA PRO A 168 -6.34 -2.35 -6.50
C PRO A 168 -6.25 -1.02 -7.24
N LYS A 169 -7.36 -0.27 -7.26
CA LYS A 169 -7.39 1.10 -7.79
C LYS A 169 -6.58 2.01 -6.89
N MET A 170 -5.75 2.85 -7.50
CA MET A 170 -4.79 3.73 -6.84
C MET A 170 -4.78 5.07 -7.56
N GLU A 171 -4.97 6.14 -6.81
CA GLU A 171 -4.93 7.52 -7.30
C GLU A 171 -3.89 8.33 -6.52
N HIS A 172 -3.11 9.15 -7.22
CA HIS A 172 -2.14 10.04 -6.58
C HIS A 172 -2.86 11.16 -5.83
N CYS A 173 -2.39 11.53 -4.64
CA CYS A 173 -2.96 12.62 -3.85
C CYS A 173 -1.89 13.40 -3.08
N GLU A 174 -2.18 14.66 -2.76
CA GLU A 174 -1.43 15.43 -1.77
C GLU A 174 -1.90 15.08 -0.35
N LEU A 175 -0.99 14.66 0.53
CA LEU A 175 -1.36 14.32 1.91
C LEU A 175 -0.94 15.43 2.88
N ILE A 176 -1.86 15.84 3.74
CA ILE A 176 -1.62 16.77 4.86
C ILE A 176 -2.07 16.08 6.15
N VAL A 177 -1.19 15.95 7.13
CA VAL A 177 -1.49 15.34 8.44
C VAL A 177 -1.25 16.36 9.56
N ASN A 178 -2.27 16.65 10.37
CA ASN A 178 -2.22 17.64 11.45
C ASN A 178 -1.66 19.00 10.97
N GLY A 179 -2.12 19.43 9.80
CA GLY A 179 -1.66 20.64 9.11
C GLY A 179 -0.31 20.49 8.40
N SER A 180 0.51 19.49 8.71
CA SER A 180 1.83 19.34 8.08
C SER A 180 1.75 18.58 6.76
N TYR A 181 2.28 19.17 5.68
CA TYR A 181 2.35 18.52 4.37
C TYR A 181 3.31 17.32 4.39
N GLN A 182 2.83 16.17 3.93
CA GLN A 182 3.55 14.89 3.92
C GLN A 182 4.08 14.50 2.52
N GLY A 183 3.74 15.26 1.47
CA GLY A 183 4.08 14.93 0.09
C GLY A 183 2.97 14.20 -0.67
N VAL A 184 3.32 13.74 -1.88
CA VAL A 184 2.43 12.96 -2.75
C VAL A 184 2.35 11.49 -2.30
N TYR A 185 1.15 10.92 -2.22
CA TYR A 185 0.88 9.53 -1.88
C TYR A 185 0.04 8.85 -2.97
N LEU A 186 -0.02 7.52 -2.97
CA LEU A 186 -1.07 6.76 -3.65
C LEU A 186 -2.17 6.45 -2.62
N PHE A 187 -3.34 7.08 -2.78
CA PHE A 187 -4.56 6.71 -2.07
C PHE A 187 -5.27 5.60 -2.84
N GLY A 188 -5.70 4.54 -2.18
CA GLY A 188 -6.39 3.48 -2.89
C GLY A 188 -6.94 2.33 -2.08
N GLU A 189 -7.39 1.32 -2.82
CA GLU A 189 -8.04 0.13 -2.29
C GLU A 189 -7.05 -0.79 -1.56
N LYS A 190 -7.54 -1.49 -0.54
CA LYS A 190 -6.93 -2.75 -0.08
C LYS A 190 -7.53 -3.91 -0.86
N ILE A 191 -6.74 -4.94 -1.11
CA ILE A 191 -7.26 -6.20 -1.62
C ILE A 191 -8.24 -6.76 -0.58
N LYS A 192 -9.52 -6.87 -0.95
CA LYS A 192 -10.60 -7.43 -0.13
C LYS A 192 -11.55 -8.22 -1.03
N LYS A 193 -12.32 -9.13 -0.43
CA LYS A 193 -13.33 -9.94 -1.13
C LYS A 193 -14.57 -9.17 -1.61
N THR A 194 -14.74 -7.91 -1.22
CA THR A 194 -15.96 -7.12 -1.39
C THR A 194 -16.32 -6.90 -2.86
N ALA A 195 -17.60 -6.60 -3.11
CA ALA A 195 -18.11 -6.34 -4.45
C ALA A 195 -17.38 -5.15 -5.10
N GLY A 196 -17.08 -5.27 -6.40
CA GLY A 196 -16.25 -4.29 -7.11
C GLY A 196 -14.74 -4.42 -6.87
N ARG A 197 -14.30 -5.32 -5.97
CA ARG A 197 -12.91 -5.74 -5.79
C ARG A 197 -12.72 -7.18 -6.29
N LEU A 198 -12.35 -8.13 -5.41
CA LEU A 198 -12.26 -9.54 -5.79
C LEU A 198 -13.63 -10.23 -5.95
N ASP A 199 -14.67 -9.68 -5.31
CA ASP A 199 -16.05 -10.17 -5.38
C ASP A 199 -16.17 -11.69 -5.16
N LEU A 200 -15.68 -12.15 -3.99
CA LEU A 200 -15.72 -13.56 -3.61
C LEU A 200 -16.90 -13.84 -2.69
N ALA A 201 -17.36 -15.09 -2.67
CA ALA A 201 -18.37 -15.54 -1.71
C ALA A 201 -17.95 -15.22 -0.26
N THR A 202 -18.91 -14.76 0.55
CA THR A 202 -18.70 -14.65 2.00
C THR A 202 -18.62 -16.04 2.61
N LEU A 203 -17.60 -16.28 3.42
CA LEU A 203 -17.38 -17.52 4.16
C LEU A 203 -17.63 -17.25 5.64
N ASN A 204 -18.74 -17.75 6.16
CA ASN A 204 -19.15 -17.57 7.56
C ASN A 204 -18.55 -18.65 8.46
N THR A 205 -18.51 -18.41 9.76
CA THR A 205 -18.01 -19.40 10.75
C THR A 205 -18.83 -20.70 10.80
N THR A 206 -20.04 -20.71 10.25
CA THR A 206 -20.92 -21.89 10.14
C THR A 206 -20.65 -22.73 8.89
N ASP A 207 -19.94 -22.20 7.90
CA ASP A 207 -19.75 -22.80 6.58
C ASP A 207 -18.59 -23.82 6.63
N ASN A 208 -18.85 -24.96 7.26
CA ASN A 208 -17.84 -25.96 7.61
C ASN A 208 -17.95 -27.28 6.82
N SER A 209 -18.83 -27.36 5.82
CA SER A 209 -19.00 -28.56 4.99
C SER A 209 -19.62 -28.24 3.62
N GLY A 210 -19.65 -29.24 2.74
CA GLY A 210 -20.29 -29.14 1.43
C GLY A 210 -19.67 -28.04 0.56
N ILE A 211 -20.49 -27.45 -0.31
CA ILE A 211 -20.05 -26.40 -1.23
C ILE A 211 -19.68 -25.10 -0.51
N GLU A 212 -20.32 -24.82 0.62
CA GLU A 212 -20.13 -23.58 1.39
C GLU A 212 -18.70 -23.44 1.92
N LEU A 213 -18.07 -24.57 2.28
CA LEU A 213 -16.67 -24.64 2.71
C LEU A 213 -15.67 -24.35 1.58
N THR A 214 -16.08 -24.35 0.32
CA THR A 214 -15.11 -24.45 -0.79
C THR A 214 -14.56 -23.14 -1.30
N GLY A 215 -14.98 -21.99 -0.79
CA GLY A 215 -14.64 -20.70 -1.40
C GLY A 215 -14.76 -19.50 -0.49
N GLY A 216 -14.35 -18.35 -1.03
CA GLY A 216 -14.24 -17.08 -0.31
C GLY A 216 -12.81 -16.77 0.12
N TYR A 217 -11.89 -17.74 0.10
CA TYR A 217 -10.56 -17.61 0.68
C TYR A 217 -9.64 -16.63 -0.06
N ILE A 218 -8.91 -15.83 0.73
CA ILE A 218 -7.73 -15.05 0.31
C ILE A 218 -6.58 -15.39 1.25
N TRP A 219 -5.44 -15.77 0.72
CA TRP A 219 -4.22 -16.03 1.49
C TRP A 219 -3.00 -15.46 0.77
N LYS A 220 -1.87 -15.39 1.47
CA LYS A 220 -0.65 -14.77 0.97
C LYS A 220 0.58 -15.60 1.25
N ILE A 221 1.59 -15.43 0.41
CA ILE A 221 2.99 -15.69 0.78
C ILE A 221 3.58 -14.35 1.16
N ASP A 222 3.73 -14.11 2.46
CA ASP A 222 4.23 -12.85 3.01
C ASP A 222 4.72 -13.00 4.46
N ASP A 223 5.14 -11.87 5.06
CA ASP A 223 5.35 -11.80 6.51
C ASP A 223 4.04 -11.96 7.30
N GLY A 224 4.16 -12.50 8.51
CA GLY A 224 3.06 -12.69 9.44
C GLY A 224 3.06 -14.05 10.11
N THR A 225 2.01 -14.31 10.88
CA THR A 225 1.78 -15.62 11.48
C THR A 225 1.31 -16.57 10.39
N ALA A 226 2.14 -17.56 10.06
CA ALA A 226 1.77 -18.59 9.11
C ALA A 226 0.58 -19.40 9.67
N LEU A 227 -0.49 -19.51 8.89
CA LEU A 227 -1.58 -20.44 9.20
C LEU A 227 -1.15 -21.88 8.90
N TRP A 228 -0.36 -22.07 7.83
CA TRP A 228 0.35 -23.31 7.55
C TRP A 228 1.63 -23.05 6.75
N THR A 229 2.48 -24.08 6.64
CA THR A 229 3.69 -24.06 5.81
C THR A 229 3.60 -25.10 4.71
N SER A 230 4.23 -24.82 3.57
CA SER A 230 4.40 -25.78 2.49
C SER A 230 5.27 -26.96 2.94
N ALA A 231 4.95 -28.15 2.45
CA ALA A 231 5.80 -29.33 2.58
C ALA A 231 7.03 -29.29 1.65
N PHE A 232 7.05 -28.38 0.68
CA PHE A 232 8.10 -28.25 -0.32
C PHE A 232 8.98 -27.05 -0.02
N ALA A 233 10.29 -27.30 0.06
CA ALA A 233 11.27 -26.22 0.19
C ALA A 233 11.31 -25.39 -1.11
N PRO A 234 11.53 -24.06 -1.02
CA PRO A 234 11.78 -23.27 -2.20
C PRO A 234 13.10 -23.72 -2.88
N PRO A 235 13.23 -23.59 -4.21
CA PRO A 235 14.50 -23.84 -4.89
C PRO A 235 15.63 -22.99 -4.28
N TYR A 236 16.84 -23.56 -4.19
CA TYR A 236 18.04 -22.94 -3.56
C TYR A 236 17.98 -22.74 -2.04
N ALA A 237 16.89 -23.13 -1.38
CA ALA A 237 16.79 -23.02 0.07
C ALA A 237 17.64 -24.07 0.79
N THR A 238 18.27 -23.65 1.90
CA THR A 238 18.89 -24.58 2.85
C THR A 238 17.91 -25.00 3.95
N THR A 239 17.22 -24.04 4.57
CA THR A 239 16.34 -24.27 5.74
C THR A 239 14.97 -23.58 5.62
N GLN A 240 14.69 -22.90 4.51
CA GLN A 240 13.47 -22.11 4.36
C GLN A 240 12.27 -22.98 4.00
N GLN A 241 11.11 -22.54 4.45
CA GLN A 241 9.81 -23.05 4.02
C GLN A 241 8.94 -21.89 3.55
N ILE A 242 8.06 -22.16 2.59
CA ILE A 242 7.02 -21.21 2.20
C ILE A 242 5.97 -21.16 3.30
N LYS A 243 5.72 -19.95 3.80
CA LYS A 243 4.69 -19.66 4.80
C LYS A 243 3.45 -19.11 4.10
N PHE A 244 2.29 -19.67 4.43
CA PHE A 244 1.01 -19.17 3.96
C PHE A 244 0.27 -18.47 5.11
N VAL A 245 -0.07 -17.21 4.90
CA VAL A 245 -0.76 -16.35 5.85
C VAL A 245 -2.17 -16.12 5.33
N ILE A 246 -3.19 -16.33 6.17
CA ILE A 246 -4.57 -16.06 5.78
C ILE A 246 -4.83 -14.55 5.80
N ASP A 247 -5.55 -14.05 4.79
CA ASP A 247 -6.04 -12.68 4.73
C ASP A 247 -7.54 -12.62 4.92
N TYR A 248 -8.28 -13.53 4.29
CA TYR A 248 -9.71 -13.71 4.50
C TYR A 248 -10.08 -15.21 4.46
N PRO A 249 -10.91 -15.71 5.39
CA PRO A 249 -11.45 -15.00 6.56
C PRO A 249 -10.35 -14.48 7.50
N ASP A 250 -10.71 -13.49 8.32
CA ASP A 250 -9.77 -12.97 9.31
C ASP A 250 -9.31 -14.10 10.23
N ALA A 251 -8.09 -13.99 10.76
CA ALA A 251 -7.47 -15.07 11.54
C ALA A 251 -8.28 -15.49 12.78
N GLY A 252 -9.12 -14.60 13.32
CA GLY A 252 -10.03 -14.91 14.43
C GLY A 252 -11.34 -15.60 14.02
N ASP A 253 -11.72 -15.50 12.75
CA ASP A 253 -12.99 -16.00 12.23
C ASP A 253 -12.84 -17.34 11.50
N ILE A 254 -11.65 -17.63 10.96
CA ILE A 254 -11.41 -18.88 10.24
C ILE A 254 -11.51 -20.09 11.19
N THR A 255 -12.31 -21.08 10.83
CA THR A 255 -12.50 -22.29 11.64
C THR A 255 -11.43 -23.36 11.38
N PRO A 256 -11.29 -24.38 12.25
CA PRO A 256 -10.42 -25.53 11.99
C PRO A 256 -10.79 -26.30 10.71
N ALA A 257 -12.08 -26.42 10.38
CA ALA A 257 -12.54 -27.11 9.17
C ALA A 257 -12.16 -26.32 7.91
N GLN A 258 -12.34 -24.99 7.93
CA GLN A 258 -11.95 -24.08 6.85
C GLN A 258 -10.43 -24.04 6.65
N THR A 259 -9.68 -23.98 7.75
CA THR A 259 -8.21 -24.06 7.73
C THR A 259 -7.75 -25.38 7.10
N SER A 260 -8.32 -26.51 7.53
CA SER A 260 -7.98 -27.83 7.01
C SER A 260 -8.30 -27.95 5.52
N TYR A 261 -9.44 -27.41 5.08
CA TYR A 261 -9.84 -27.41 3.67
C TYR A 261 -8.84 -26.65 2.80
N ILE A 262 -8.58 -25.38 3.10
CA ILE A 262 -7.74 -24.55 2.22
C ILE A 262 -6.30 -25.05 2.20
N LYS A 263 -5.78 -25.51 3.35
CA LYS A 263 -4.48 -26.18 3.42
C LYS A 263 -4.45 -27.41 2.52
N ALA A 264 -5.40 -28.33 2.66
CA ALA A 264 -5.43 -29.56 1.87
C ALA A 264 -5.57 -29.28 0.36
N TYR A 265 -6.30 -28.22 -0.01
CA TYR A 265 -6.41 -27.78 -1.40
C TYR A 265 -5.05 -27.33 -1.97
N VAL A 266 -4.32 -26.49 -1.23
CA VAL A 266 -2.99 -26.03 -1.63
C VAL A 266 -2.00 -27.19 -1.63
N ASP A 267 -1.99 -28.05 -0.61
CA ASP A 267 -1.15 -29.26 -0.56
C ASP A 267 -1.39 -30.17 -1.78
N SER A 268 -2.64 -30.33 -2.20
CA SER A 268 -3.00 -31.12 -3.39
C SER A 268 -2.48 -30.49 -4.68
N PHE A 269 -2.54 -29.16 -4.80
CA PHE A 269 -1.93 -28.45 -5.91
C PHE A 269 -0.41 -28.63 -5.93
N GLU A 270 0.27 -28.44 -4.79
CA GLU A 270 1.72 -28.59 -4.71
C GLU A 270 2.16 -30.03 -5.02
N THR A 271 1.42 -31.01 -4.51
CA THR A 271 1.65 -32.44 -4.79
C THR A 271 1.48 -32.74 -6.28
N ALA A 272 0.41 -32.24 -6.91
CA ALA A 272 0.19 -32.39 -8.34
C ALA A 272 1.27 -31.69 -9.18
N MET A 273 1.75 -30.52 -8.75
CA MET A 273 2.88 -29.82 -9.37
C MET A 273 4.18 -30.62 -9.26
N ASN A 274 4.43 -31.29 -8.13
CA ASN A 274 5.65 -32.07 -7.92
C ASN A 274 5.62 -33.46 -8.57
N ALA A 275 4.45 -33.96 -8.97
CA ALA A 275 4.28 -35.27 -9.59
C ALA A 275 4.94 -35.39 -10.97
N SER A 276 5.22 -36.62 -11.41
CA SER A 276 5.78 -36.90 -12.74
C SER A 276 4.82 -36.53 -13.88
N ASN A 277 3.52 -36.69 -13.66
CA ASN A 277 2.45 -36.38 -14.62
C ASN A 277 1.86 -34.97 -14.43
N PHE A 278 2.58 -34.03 -13.81
CA PHE A 278 2.05 -32.69 -13.49
C PHE A 278 1.48 -31.92 -14.70
N GLN A 279 1.98 -32.18 -15.91
CA GLN A 279 1.51 -31.52 -17.15
C GLN A 279 0.17 -32.08 -17.66
N ASP A 280 -0.29 -33.23 -17.15
CA ASP A 280 -1.55 -33.85 -17.56
C ASP A 280 -2.72 -32.87 -17.35
N THR A 281 -3.55 -32.70 -18.39
CA THR A 281 -4.63 -31.70 -18.38
C THR A 281 -5.80 -32.07 -17.47
N ALA A 282 -5.98 -33.35 -17.15
CA ALA A 282 -7.06 -33.86 -16.32
C ALA A 282 -6.59 -34.15 -14.87
N LEU A 283 -5.38 -34.69 -14.72
CA LEU A 283 -4.85 -35.20 -13.45
C LEU A 283 -3.79 -34.29 -12.83
N GLY A 284 -3.16 -33.42 -13.61
CA GLY A 284 -2.09 -32.54 -13.17
C GLY A 284 -2.57 -31.28 -12.44
N TRP A 285 -1.67 -30.31 -12.32
CA TRP A 285 -1.90 -29.09 -11.55
C TRP A 285 -3.09 -28.24 -12.05
N ARG A 286 -3.42 -28.37 -13.34
CA ARG A 286 -4.55 -27.70 -14.00
C ARG A 286 -5.88 -28.02 -13.37
N ARG A 287 -6.00 -29.11 -12.60
CA ARG A 287 -7.20 -29.41 -11.80
C ARG A 287 -7.44 -28.37 -10.70
N TYR A 288 -6.38 -27.76 -10.18
CA TYR A 288 -6.42 -26.88 -9.01
C TYR A 288 -6.17 -25.41 -9.34
N GLY A 289 -5.30 -25.10 -10.31
CA GLY A 289 -4.91 -23.74 -10.68
C GLY A 289 -5.56 -23.27 -11.99
N ALA A 290 -5.99 -22.00 -12.03
CA ALA A 290 -6.50 -21.40 -13.26
C ALA A 290 -5.35 -20.94 -14.16
N VAL A 291 -5.12 -21.65 -15.27
CA VAL A 291 -3.96 -21.46 -16.16
C VAL A 291 -3.75 -20.01 -16.58
N ASN A 292 -4.80 -19.36 -17.08
CA ASN A 292 -4.73 -17.98 -17.54
C ASN A 292 -4.32 -16.99 -16.44
N ALA A 293 -4.78 -17.17 -15.20
CA ALA A 293 -4.41 -16.29 -14.10
C ALA A 293 -2.94 -16.45 -13.70
N PHE A 294 -2.42 -17.68 -13.74
CA PHE A 294 -0.99 -17.94 -13.53
C PHE A 294 -0.12 -17.29 -14.63
N ILE A 295 -0.56 -17.35 -15.89
CA ILE A 295 0.14 -16.70 -17.00
C ILE A 295 0.12 -15.19 -16.86
N ASP A 296 -1.04 -14.55 -16.63
CA ASP A 296 -1.15 -13.10 -16.45
C ASP A 296 -0.27 -12.59 -15.29
N TYR A 297 -0.31 -13.31 -14.15
CA TYR A 297 0.49 -12.98 -12.98
C TYR A 297 1.99 -13.14 -13.25
N MET A 298 2.38 -14.19 -13.99
CA MET A 298 3.76 -14.39 -14.40
C MET A 298 4.23 -13.29 -15.35
N ILE A 299 3.49 -13.00 -16.42
CA ILE A 299 3.81 -11.93 -17.37
C ILE A 299 4.01 -10.61 -16.64
N MET A 300 3.11 -10.23 -15.71
CA MET A 300 3.23 -8.96 -15.00
C MET A 300 4.50 -8.87 -14.15
N ASN A 301 4.81 -9.91 -13.37
CA ASN A 301 6.02 -9.91 -12.52
C ASN A 301 7.31 -9.94 -13.35
N GLU A 302 7.32 -10.70 -14.44
CA GLU A 302 8.51 -10.88 -15.27
C GLU A 302 8.81 -9.65 -16.15
N VAL A 303 7.78 -9.07 -16.78
CA VAL A 303 7.93 -7.84 -17.59
C VAL A 303 8.30 -6.65 -16.74
N SER A 304 7.70 -6.52 -15.55
CA SER A 304 8.04 -5.45 -14.62
C SER A 304 9.37 -5.69 -13.89
N ARG A 305 9.94 -6.90 -13.98
CA ARG A 305 11.10 -7.33 -13.21
C ARG A 305 10.94 -7.00 -11.72
N ASN A 306 9.80 -7.39 -11.13
CA ASN A 306 9.52 -7.08 -9.74
C ASN A 306 10.56 -7.76 -8.83
N TYR A 307 11.33 -6.95 -8.08
CA TYR A 307 12.32 -7.47 -7.15
C TYR A 307 11.67 -8.42 -6.17
N ASP A 308 10.44 -8.18 -5.67
CA ASP A 308 9.73 -8.98 -4.67
C ASP A 308 8.86 -10.12 -5.20
N ALA A 309 8.89 -10.34 -6.52
CA ALA A 309 8.07 -11.35 -7.19
C ALA A 309 8.12 -12.71 -6.48
N TYR A 310 6.93 -13.31 -6.33
CA TYR A 310 6.72 -14.69 -5.89
C TYR A 310 7.11 -15.05 -4.45
N ARG A 311 7.65 -14.14 -3.63
CA ARG A 311 8.09 -14.46 -2.26
C ARG A 311 7.57 -13.55 -1.14
N SER A 312 7.07 -12.37 -1.51
CA SER A 312 6.43 -11.43 -0.59
C SER A 312 5.29 -10.75 -1.33
N ASN A 313 4.26 -10.30 -0.60
CA ASN A 313 3.08 -9.67 -1.21
C ASN A 313 2.38 -10.54 -2.28
N VAL A 314 2.52 -11.87 -2.22
CA VAL A 314 1.89 -12.76 -3.20
C VAL A 314 0.52 -13.13 -2.71
N TYR A 315 -0.51 -12.47 -3.21
CA TYR A 315 -1.90 -12.82 -2.92
C TYR A 315 -2.32 -14.01 -3.78
N MET A 316 -3.16 -14.85 -3.20
CA MET A 316 -3.84 -15.96 -3.83
C MET A 316 -5.28 -15.96 -3.35
N TYR A 317 -6.21 -16.35 -4.21
CA TYR A 317 -7.60 -16.50 -3.82
C TYR A 317 -8.25 -17.71 -4.47
N LYS A 318 -9.30 -18.21 -3.82
CA LYS A 318 -10.12 -19.31 -4.30
C LYS A 318 -11.58 -19.10 -3.93
N ASP A 319 -12.43 -19.14 -4.96
CA ASP A 319 -13.87 -19.08 -4.79
C ASP A 319 -14.55 -20.44 -4.97
N LYS A 320 -15.85 -20.51 -4.59
CA LYS A 320 -16.66 -21.72 -4.65
C LYS A 320 -16.72 -22.21 -6.09
N GLU A 321 -16.52 -23.51 -6.28
CA GLU A 321 -16.49 -24.15 -7.62
C GLU A 321 -15.44 -23.59 -8.61
N LYS A 322 -14.55 -22.69 -8.16
CA LYS A 322 -13.47 -22.14 -8.97
C LYS A 322 -12.12 -22.71 -8.55
N LYS A 323 -11.23 -22.76 -9.53
CA LYS A 323 -9.79 -23.01 -9.33
C LYS A 323 -9.15 -21.80 -8.65
N MET A 324 -8.06 -22.04 -7.92
CA MET A 324 -7.32 -20.94 -7.30
C MET A 324 -6.62 -20.08 -8.35
N ARG A 325 -6.38 -18.82 -8.00
CA ARG A 325 -5.74 -17.82 -8.85
C ARG A 325 -4.70 -17.06 -8.04
N PRO A 326 -3.49 -16.82 -8.58
CA PRO A 326 -2.60 -15.83 -8.04
C PRO A 326 -3.10 -14.42 -8.36
N GLY A 327 -2.66 -13.48 -7.55
CA GLY A 327 -3.08 -12.09 -7.59
C GLY A 327 -4.21 -11.79 -6.59
N PRO A 328 -4.72 -10.55 -6.57
CA PRO A 328 -4.27 -9.40 -7.35
C PRO A 328 -2.81 -9.03 -7.09
N VAL A 329 -2.18 -8.32 -8.03
CA VAL A 329 -0.81 -7.82 -7.85
C VAL A 329 -0.74 -6.81 -6.69
N TRP A 330 0.35 -6.87 -5.92
CA TRP A 330 0.64 -5.94 -4.82
C TRP A 330 2.16 -5.80 -4.62
N GLY A 331 2.63 -4.62 -4.19
CA GLY A 331 4.05 -4.38 -3.88
C GLY A 331 4.96 -4.32 -5.11
N PHE A 332 4.81 -3.28 -5.93
CA PHE A 332 5.59 -3.08 -7.16
C PHE A 332 6.44 -1.80 -7.14
N ASP A 333 6.71 -1.25 -5.95
CA ASP A 333 7.59 -0.09 -5.78
C ASP A 333 9.06 -0.40 -6.12
N LEU A 334 9.50 -1.66 -5.93
CA LEU A 334 10.83 -2.14 -6.33
C LEU A 334 10.86 -2.81 -7.72
N ALA A 335 9.84 -2.59 -8.55
CA ALA A 335 9.78 -3.08 -9.92
C ALA A 335 10.29 -2.04 -10.93
N TRP A 336 10.16 -2.31 -12.23
CA TRP A 336 10.47 -1.41 -13.34
C TRP A 336 11.86 -0.77 -13.19
N ARG A 337 12.87 -1.62 -12.96
CA ARG A 337 14.30 -1.26 -12.83
C ARG A 337 14.57 -0.25 -11.69
N ASN A 338 13.77 -0.24 -10.63
CA ASN A 338 13.98 0.66 -9.50
C ASN A 338 15.14 0.23 -8.57
N THR A 339 15.48 -1.06 -8.57
CA THR A 339 16.64 -1.60 -7.85
C THR A 339 17.49 -2.49 -8.76
N ALA A 340 18.78 -2.59 -8.46
CA ALA A 340 19.73 -3.49 -9.10
C ALA A 340 20.03 -4.75 -8.24
N ASP A 341 19.48 -4.81 -7.03
CA ASP A 341 19.70 -5.92 -6.11
C ASP A 341 19.29 -7.25 -6.75
N CYS A 342 20.08 -8.28 -6.52
CA CYS A 342 19.82 -9.64 -7.00
C CYS A 342 19.53 -9.75 -8.50
N SER A 343 20.16 -8.89 -9.32
CA SER A 343 19.98 -8.83 -10.77
C SER A 343 18.59 -8.36 -11.23
N SER A 344 17.85 -7.64 -10.38
CA SER A 344 16.53 -7.09 -10.72
C SER A 344 16.57 -5.87 -11.66
N ALA A 345 17.76 -5.41 -12.04
CA ALA A 345 17.92 -4.45 -13.14
C ALA A 345 18.26 -5.10 -14.49
N SER A 346 18.44 -6.43 -14.54
CA SER A 346 18.71 -7.19 -15.76
C SER A 346 17.46 -7.30 -16.63
N ASP A 347 17.64 -7.19 -17.94
CA ASP A 347 16.64 -7.44 -18.98
C ASP A 347 16.56 -8.92 -19.41
N THR A 348 17.38 -9.78 -18.78
CA THR A 348 17.45 -11.22 -19.05
C THR A 348 17.25 -12.07 -17.78
N GLY A 349 16.87 -13.33 -17.99
CA GLY A 349 16.56 -14.30 -16.94
C GLY A 349 15.14 -14.11 -16.37
N TRP A 350 14.76 -14.91 -15.37
CA TRP A 350 13.43 -14.88 -14.77
C TRP A 350 13.46 -14.47 -13.30
N CYS A 351 12.48 -13.68 -12.84
CA CYS A 351 12.30 -13.26 -11.45
C CYS A 351 12.16 -14.44 -10.49
N TYR A 352 11.49 -15.52 -10.89
CA TYR A 352 11.38 -16.72 -10.03
C TYR A 352 12.72 -17.40 -9.75
N GLN A 353 13.79 -17.06 -10.50
CA GLN A 353 15.15 -17.59 -10.31
C GLN A 353 16.00 -16.74 -9.37
N ILE A 354 15.41 -15.78 -8.63
CA ILE A 354 16.16 -14.89 -7.74
C ILE A 354 17.10 -15.62 -6.76
N GLY A 355 16.72 -16.82 -6.32
CA GLY A 355 17.56 -17.66 -5.45
C GLY A 355 18.90 -18.10 -6.08
N ALA A 356 19.00 -18.13 -7.42
CA ALA A 356 20.26 -18.37 -8.10
C ALA A 356 21.22 -17.17 -7.99
N SER A 357 20.68 -15.94 -8.00
CA SER A 357 21.47 -14.71 -7.82
C SER A 357 21.72 -14.39 -6.35
N CYS A 358 20.77 -14.70 -5.47
CA CYS A 358 20.81 -14.38 -4.05
C CYS A 358 20.25 -15.52 -3.18
N PRO A 359 21.00 -16.62 -3.00
CA PRO A 359 20.53 -17.79 -2.24
C PRO A 359 20.38 -17.51 -0.74
N SER A 360 21.00 -16.44 -0.22
CA SER A 360 20.94 -16.04 1.19
C SER A 360 19.73 -15.17 1.55
N LEU A 361 18.86 -14.81 0.59
CA LEU A 361 17.63 -14.07 0.90
C LEU A 361 16.78 -14.86 1.88
N GLY A 362 16.24 -14.20 2.90
CA GLY A 362 15.43 -14.86 3.94
C GLY A 362 14.07 -15.40 3.46
N LYS A 363 13.68 -15.09 2.22
CA LYS A 363 12.50 -15.64 1.54
C LYS A 363 12.88 -15.96 0.10
N LEU A 364 12.46 -17.12 -0.40
CA LEU A 364 12.64 -17.53 -1.79
C LEU A 364 11.30 -17.95 -2.41
N PRO A 365 11.12 -17.83 -3.73
CA PRO A 365 9.89 -18.22 -4.41
C PRO A 365 9.54 -19.70 -4.24
N PRO A 366 8.25 -20.07 -4.15
CA PRO A 366 7.82 -21.46 -4.24
C PRO A 366 8.33 -22.12 -5.53
N PHE A 367 8.57 -23.44 -5.48
CA PHE A 367 9.07 -24.20 -6.63
C PHE A 367 8.12 -24.17 -7.84
N TRP A 368 6.84 -23.81 -7.63
CA TRP A 368 5.79 -23.83 -8.65
C TRP A 368 6.18 -23.07 -9.91
N TRP A 369 6.72 -21.87 -9.76
CA TRP A 369 7.04 -20.98 -10.88
C TRP A 369 8.14 -21.57 -11.75
N SER A 370 9.18 -22.16 -11.13
CA SER A 370 10.19 -22.91 -11.87
C SER A 370 9.62 -24.13 -12.58
N LYS A 371 8.70 -24.85 -11.93
CA LYS A 371 8.08 -26.06 -12.48
C LYS A 371 7.14 -25.74 -13.65
N LEU A 372 6.37 -24.66 -13.58
CA LEU A 372 5.51 -24.18 -14.68
C LEU A 372 6.30 -23.92 -15.96
N THR A 373 7.52 -23.40 -15.86
CA THR A 373 8.36 -23.18 -17.05
C THR A 373 8.88 -24.45 -17.72
N THR A 374 8.71 -25.61 -17.08
CA THR A 374 8.99 -26.92 -17.67
C THR A 374 7.77 -27.58 -18.30
N ASP A 375 6.59 -26.96 -18.19
CA ASP A 375 5.34 -27.40 -18.80
C ASP A 375 5.24 -26.84 -20.23
N ALA A 376 5.28 -27.72 -21.23
CA ALA A 376 5.34 -27.31 -22.63
C ALA A 376 4.08 -26.56 -23.07
N SER A 377 2.90 -26.99 -22.60
CA SER A 377 1.63 -26.32 -22.92
C SER A 377 1.53 -24.96 -22.22
N PHE A 378 1.94 -24.88 -20.96
CA PHE A 378 1.98 -23.60 -20.25
C PHE A 378 2.89 -22.58 -20.94
N MET A 379 4.10 -23.00 -21.34
CA MET A 379 5.04 -22.10 -22.03
C MET A 379 4.58 -21.72 -23.43
N GLN A 380 3.86 -22.60 -24.13
CA GLN A 380 3.21 -22.27 -25.39
C GLN A 380 2.12 -21.20 -25.19
N ASP A 381 1.24 -21.37 -24.21
CA ASP A 381 0.17 -20.44 -23.89
C ASP A 381 0.74 -19.09 -23.42
N LEU A 382 1.75 -19.10 -22.54
CA LEU A 382 2.46 -17.91 -22.08
C LEU A 382 3.05 -17.12 -23.23
N LYS A 383 3.72 -17.80 -24.17
CA LYS A 383 4.28 -17.17 -25.38
C LYS A 383 3.19 -16.54 -26.25
N CYS A 384 2.06 -17.22 -26.42
CA CYS A 384 0.95 -16.70 -27.22
C CYS A 384 0.33 -15.47 -26.55
N MET A 385 -0.05 -15.56 -25.27
CA MET A 385 -0.62 -14.45 -24.52
C MET A 385 0.33 -13.25 -24.46
N TYR A 386 1.62 -13.46 -24.19
CA TYR A 386 2.60 -12.39 -24.17
C TYR A 386 2.74 -11.70 -25.54
N ARG A 387 2.78 -12.47 -26.64
CA ARG A 387 2.83 -11.90 -28.00
C ARG A 387 1.59 -11.08 -28.29
N ASP A 388 0.42 -11.59 -27.92
CA ASP A 388 -0.85 -10.91 -28.16
C ASP A 388 -0.92 -9.61 -27.37
N TYR A 389 -0.47 -9.60 -26.10
CA TYR A 389 -0.35 -8.38 -25.31
C TYR A 389 0.64 -7.36 -25.86
N ARG A 390 1.61 -7.78 -26.68
CA ARG A 390 2.61 -6.90 -27.32
C ARG A 390 2.19 -6.38 -28.71
N LEU A 391 1.05 -6.82 -29.25
CA LEU A 391 0.51 -6.28 -30.51
C LEU A 391 0.16 -4.79 -30.36
N PRO A 392 0.11 -4.01 -31.47
CA PRO A 392 -0.27 -2.60 -31.41
C PRO A 392 -1.61 -2.38 -30.69
N ASN A 393 -1.65 -1.37 -29.81
CA ASN A 393 -2.78 -1.00 -28.96
C ASN A 393 -3.20 -2.06 -27.91
N GLN A 394 -2.41 -3.13 -27.72
CA GLN A 394 -2.63 -4.13 -26.66
C GLN A 394 -1.91 -3.76 -25.36
N ILE A 395 -2.21 -4.51 -24.29
CA ILE A 395 -1.88 -4.19 -22.90
C ILE A 395 -0.41 -3.82 -22.69
N LEU A 396 0.51 -4.56 -23.30
CA LEU A 396 1.94 -4.37 -23.19
C LEU A 396 2.54 -3.67 -24.41
N ASP A 397 1.75 -3.10 -25.31
CA ASP A 397 2.28 -2.19 -26.33
C ASP A 397 3.02 -1.04 -25.65
N THR A 398 4.24 -0.78 -26.09
CA THR A 398 5.06 0.33 -25.60
C THR A 398 4.29 1.65 -25.70
N SER A 399 3.61 1.95 -26.81
CA SER A 399 2.88 3.22 -26.96
C SER A 399 1.76 3.37 -25.91
N LYS A 400 1.07 2.27 -25.60
CA LYS A 400 0.01 2.22 -24.59
C LYS A 400 0.54 2.36 -23.17
N ILE A 401 1.65 1.69 -22.85
CA ILE A 401 2.32 1.83 -21.55
C ILE A 401 2.73 3.29 -21.31
N PHE A 402 3.36 3.94 -22.29
CA PHE A 402 3.74 5.35 -22.17
C PHE A 402 2.52 6.27 -22.06
N THR A 403 1.44 5.99 -22.79
CA THR A 403 0.18 6.74 -22.63
C THR A 403 -0.38 6.62 -21.21
N ILE A 404 -0.29 5.44 -20.58
CA ILE A 404 -0.70 5.23 -19.19
C ILE A 404 0.21 6.02 -18.24
N ILE A 405 1.53 6.00 -18.46
CA ILE A 405 2.52 6.78 -17.69
C ILE A 405 2.18 8.27 -17.79
N ASP A 406 2.02 8.81 -19.00
CA ASP A 406 1.71 10.23 -19.24
C ASP A 406 0.34 10.65 -18.67
N SER A 407 -0.58 9.70 -18.50
CA SER A 407 -1.89 9.95 -17.88
C SER A 407 -1.84 10.05 -16.36
N MET A 408 -0.84 9.44 -15.71
CA MET A 408 -0.60 9.66 -14.29
C MET A 408 0.02 11.04 -14.19
N LYS A 409 -0.67 11.97 -13.53
CA LYS A 409 -0.21 13.36 -13.47
C LYS A 409 0.47 13.66 -12.13
N PRO A 410 1.71 13.22 -11.84
CA PRO A 410 2.55 13.99 -10.95
C PRO A 410 3.04 15.21 -11.76
N ARG A 411 2.57 16.41 -11.44
CA ARG A 411 3.12 17.62 -12.04
C ARG A 411 4.40 18.03 -11.33
#